data_AF-A0A4R7P5Y8-F1
#
_entry.id   AF-A0A4R7P5Y8-F1
#
_cell.length_a   1.000
_cell.length_b   1.000
_cell.length_c   1.000
_cell.angle_alpha   90.00
_cell.angle_beta   90.00
_cell.angle_gamma   90.00
#
_symmetry.space_group_name_H-M   'P 1'
#
loop_
_entity.id
_entity.type
_entity.pdbx_description
1 polymer ?
#
loop_
_entity_poly.entity_id
_entity_poly.type
_entity_poly.pdbx_seq_one_letter_code
_entity_poly.pdbx_strand_id
1 'polypeptide(L)'
;MAEGKGDGSIMGGAIWMIVISVLLFWIPGVGGFIGGVVGGKVSGGVGSALVAWVMSSVLIAVLFAVLGTMLSGMILIGAVAGLGGLVLGFIDAGTRLLGAVIGGFLAS
;
A
#
# COMPACT_ATOMS: atom_id res chain seq x y z
N MET A 1 -0.60 -0.89 26.46
CA MET A 1 -0.10 0.10 25.47
C MET A 1 1.41 0.04 25.55
N ALA A 2 2.07 -0.65 24.62
CA ALA A 2 3.52 -0.79 24.60
C ALA A 2 4.05 -0.04 23.38
N GLU A 3 4.39 1.23 23.59
CA GLU A 3 5.34 1.97 22.78
C GLU A 3 6.76 1.64 23.27
N GLY A 4 7.67 1.38 22.33
CA GLY A 4 9.11 1.53 22.55
C GLY A 4 9.97 0.28 22.30
N LYS A 5 10.55 0.19 21.09
CA LYS A 5 11.97 -0.13 20.85
C LYS A 5 12.29 -0.08 19.35
N GLY A 6 13.11 0.89 18.94
CA GLY A 6 14.11 0.81 17.85
C GLY A 6 13.69 0.55 16.40
N ASP A 7 12.73 -0.32 16.12
CA ASP A 7 12.75 -1.13 14.91
C ASP A 7 11.37 -1.08 14.22
N GLY A 8 11.35 -0.69 12.94
CA GLY A 8 10.23 -0.90 12.01
C GLY A 8 8.83 -0.43 12.42
N SER A 9 8.35 0.71 11.88
CA SER A 9 6.95 1.12 12.07
C SER A 9 6.05 0.50 11.00
N ILE A 10 5.12 -0.38 11.40
CA ILE A 10 4.07 -0.94 10.52
C ILE A 10 3.28 0.20 9.85
N MET A 11 2.92 1.23 10.62
CA MET A 11 2.22 2.41 10.13
C MET A 11 3.09 3.19 9.14
N GLY A 12 4.38 3.37 9.44
CA GLY A 12 5.33 4.02 8.54
C GLY A 12 5.50 3.27 7.22
N GLY A 13 5.56 1.93 7.27
CA GLY A 13 5.63 1.07 6.09
C GLY A 13 4.36 1.16 5.24
N ALA A 14 3.19 1.14 5.88
CA ALA A 14 1.91 1.30 5.19
C ALA A 14 1.79 2.68 4.52
N ILE A 15 2.21 3.76 5.18
CA ILE A 15 2.22 5.11 4.62
C ILE A 15 3.16 5.20 3.42
N TRP A 16 4.39 4.68 3.55
CA TRP A 16 5.36 4.70 2.44
C TRP A 16 4.89 3.90 1.23
N MET A 17 4.21 2.77 1.45
CA MET A 17 3.57 2.02 0.37
C MET A 17 2.50 2.87 -0.33
N ILE A 18 1.69 3.64 0.39
CA ILE A 18 0.67 4.52 -0.20
C ILE A 18 1.33 5.64 -0.99
N VAL A 19 2.29 6.34 -0.38
CA VAL A 19 2.98 7.48 -1.02
C VAL A 19 3.62 7.04 -2.33
N ILE A 20 4.35 5.92 -2.34
CA ILE A 20 5.01 5.43 -3.55
C ILE A 20 4.00 4.91 -4.58
N SER A 21 2.96 4.19 -4.16
CA SER A 21 1.91 3.76 -5.09
C SER A 21 1.16 4.94 -5.72
N VAL A 22 0.98 6.05 -4.99
CA VAL A 22 0.41 7.30 -5.54
C VAL A 22 1.42 7.99 -6.46
N LEU A 23 2.70 8.03 -6.11
CA LEU A 23 3.73 8.66 -6.94
C LEU A 23 3.98 7.92 -8.26
N LEU A 24 3.87 6.58 -8.22
CA LEU A 24 4.15 5.67 -9.32
C LEU A 24 2.89 5.03 -9.89
N PHE A 25 1.70 5.58 -9.62
CA PHE A 25 0.43 5.03 -10.14
C PHE A 25 0.38 4.96 -11.68
N TRP A 26 1.24 5.74 -12.33
CA TRP A 26 1.40 5.81 -13.78
C TRP A 26 2.17 4.62 -14.37
N ILE A 27 2.88 3.81 -13.56
CA ILE A 27 3.55 2.58 -14.00
C ILE A 27 2.98 1.36 -13.25
N PRO A 28 2.04 0.61 -13.86
CA PRO A 28 1.52 -0.62 -13.27
C PRO A 28 2.64 -1.66 -13.05
N GLY A 29 2.59 -2.37 -11.93
CA GLY A 29 3.54 -3.38 -11.49
C GLY A 29 4.79 -2.81 -10.80
N VAL A 30 5.40 -1.77 -11.37
CA VAL A 30 6.62 -1.15 -10.83
C VAL A 30 6.31 -0.32 -9.58
N GLY A 31 5.20 0.41 -9.59
CA GLY A 31 4.77 1.23 -8.46
C GLY A 31 4.49 0.42 -7.19
N GLY A 32 3.77 -0.71 -7.31
CA GLY A 32 3.56 -1.59 -6.18
C GLY A 32 4.83 -2.33 -5.78
N PHE A 33 5.69 -2.76 -6.71
CA PHE A 33 6.95 -3.42 -6.34
C PHE A 33 7.84 -2.51 -5.48
N ILE A 34 8.12 -1.29 -5.94
CA ILE A 34 8.97 -0.34 -5.21
C ILE A 34 8.30 0.08 -3.90
N GLY A 35 6.98 0.33 -3.92
CA GLY A 35 6.23 0.65 -2.71
C GLY A 35 6.28 -0.49 -1.70
N GLY A 36 6.20 -1.74 -2.17
CA GLY A 36 6.40 -2.95 -1.40
C GLY A 36 7.78 -2.99 -0.74
N VAL A 37 8.86 -2.83 -1.52
CA VAL A 37 10.23 -2.88 -1.00
C VAL A 37 10.48 -1.80 0.05
N VAL A 38 10.03 -0.56 -0.19
CA VAL A 38 10.23 0.54 0.76
C VAL A 38 9.31 0.41 1.97
N GLY A 39 8.08 -0.07 1.82
CA GLY A 39 7.22 -0.32 2.98
C GLY A 39 7.69 -1.50 3.83
N GLY A 40 8.18 -2.55 3.18
CA GLY A 40 8.76 -3.73 3.82
C GLY A 40 10.01 -3.36 4.63
N LYS A 41 10.88 -2.52 4.07
CA LYS A 41 12.08 -2.08 4.81
C LYS A 41 11.73 -1.19 6.01
N VAL A 42 10.69 -0.35 5.88
CA VAL A 42 10.28 0.58 6.94
C VAL A 42 9.49 -0.13 8.05
N SER A 43 8.92 -1.30 7.77
CA SER A 43 8.20 -2.11 8.75
C SER A 43 9.10 -3.04 9.58
N GLY A 44 10.40 -3.14 9.27
CA GLY A 44 11.40 -3.78 10.13
C GLY A 44 11.30 -5.30 10.26
N GLY A 45 10.68 -5.97 9.28
CA GLY A 45 10.62 -7.43 9.24
C GLY A 45 9.58 -7.96 8.26
N VAL A 46 9.70 -9.22 7.87
CA VAL A 46 8.79 -9.84 6.88
C VAL A 46 7.36 -9.98 7.42
N GLY A 47 7.19 -10.34 8.70
CA GLY A 47 5.88 -10.46 9.34
C GLY A 47 5.16 -9.12 9.47
N SER A 48 5.87 -8.07 9.89
CA SER A 48 5.34 -6.70 9.96
C SER A 48 5.07 -6.11 8.58
N ALA A 49 5.88 -6.44 7.57
CA ALA A 49 5.68 -6.05 6.18
C ALA A 49 4.39 -6.63 5.57
N LEU A 50 4.06 -7.89 5.88
CA LEU A 50 2.82 -8.52 5.43
C LEU A 50 1.58 -7.84 6.05
N VAL A 51 1.63 -7.53 7.34
CA VAL A 51 0.54 -6.81 8.03
C VAL A 51 0.41 -5.39 7.48
N ALA A 52 1.53 -4.70 7.25
CA ALA A 52 1.56 -3.37 6.64
C ALA A 52 0.97 -3.38 5.22
N TRP A 53 1.27 -4.42 4.42
CA TRP A 53 0.72 -4.60 3.08
C TRP A 53 -0.81 -4.72 3.09
N VAL A 54 -1.39 -5.57 3.96
CA VAL A 54 -2.84 -5.72 4.08
C VAL A 54 -3.49 -4.40 4.52
N MET A 55 -2.95 -3.75 5.55
CA MET A 55 -3.44 -2.45 6.05
C MET A 55 -3.41 -1.37 4.95
N SER A 56 -2.31 -1.29 4.21
CA SER A 56 -2.14 -0.30 3.14
C SER A 56 -3.10 -0.53 1.97
N SER A 57 -3.37 -1.78 1.61
CA SER A 57 -4.35 -2.14 0.57
C SER A 57 -5.77 -1.70 0.93
N VAL A 58 -6.18 -1.91 2.19
CA VAL A 58 -7.49 -1.46 2.69
C VAL A 58 -7.58 0.06 2.69
N LEU A 59 -6.53 0.75 3.16
CA LEU A 59 -6.49 2.22 3.19
C LEU A 59 -6.60 2.84 1.79
N ILE A 60 -5.91 2.28 0.79
CA ILE A 60 -5.99 2.74 -0.61
C ILE A 60 -7.40 2.54 -1.17
N ALA A 61 -8.02 1.39 -0.94
CA ALA A 61 -9.37 1.11 -1.44
C ALA A 61 -10.39 2.13 -0.89
N VAL A 62 -10.31 2.42 0.42
CA VAL A 62 -11.17 3.42 1.06
C VAL A 62 -10.87 4.82 0.52
N LEU A 63 -9.59 5.19 0.40
CA LEU A 63 -9.19 6.51 -0.10
C LEU A 63 -9.72 6.77 -1.51
N PHE A 64 -9.57 5.82 -2.43
CA PHE A 64 -10.04 5.95 -3.81
C PHE A 64 -11.58 5.99 -3.90
N ALA A 65 -12.28 5.22 -3.09
CA ALA A 65 -13.75 5.25 -3.04
C ALA A 65 -14.27 6.62 -2.57
N VAL A 66 -13.66 7.20 -1.53
CA VAL A 66 -14.02 8.52 -1.00
C VAL A 66 -13.65 9.62 -2.00
N LEU A 67 -12.41 9.62 -2.53
CA LEU A 67 -11.96 10.63 -3.48
C LEU A 67 -12.80 10.62 -4.76
N GLY A 68 -13.05 9.43 -5.32
CA GLY A 68 -13.83 9.29 -6.54
C GLY A 68 -15.27 9.78 -6.36
N THR A 69 -15.86 9.57 -5.18
CA THR A 69 -17.20 10.09 -4.85
C THR A 69 -17.19 11.62 -4.69
N MET A 70 -16.18 12.15 -3.99
CA MET A 70 -16.04 13.59 -3.74
C MET A 70 -15.75 14.40 -5.00
N LEU A 71 -14.90 13.87 -5.90
CA LEU A 71 -14.44 14.59 -7.09
C LEU A 71 -15.48 14.59 -8.22
N SER A 72 -16.28 13.53 -8.32
CA SER A 72 -17.30 13.40 -9.36
C SER A 72 -18.69 13.90 -8.94
N GLY A 73 -18.94 14.06 -7.64
CA GLY A 73 -20.28 14.32 -7.09
C GLY A 73 -21.26 13.16 -7.29
N MET A 74 -20.82 12.05 -7.88
CA MET A 74 -21.63 10.89 -8.25
C MET A 74 -21.06 9.63 -7.59
N ILE A 75 -21.81 9.07 -6.65
CA ILE A 75 -21.44 7.85 -5.88
C ILE A 75 -21.06 6.69 -6.81
N LEU A 76 -21.73 6.54 -7.96
CA LEU A 76 -21.43 5.51 -8.96
C LEU A 76 -20.03 5.63 -9.56
N ILE A 77 -19.55 6.84 -9.84
CA ILE A 77 -18.20 7.05 -10.39
C ILE A 77 -17.16 6.81 -9.30
N GLY A 78 -17.43 7.20 -8.06
CA GLY A 78 -16.59 6.84 -6.91
C GLY A 78 -16.48 5.34 -6.67
N ALA A 79 -17.58 4.60 -6.82
CA ALA A 79 -17.61 3.15 -6.72
C ALA A 79 -16.80 2.48 -7.86
N VAL A 80 -16.93 2.96 -9.09
CA VAL A 80 -16.17 2.43 -10.25
C VAL A 80 -14.69 2.78 -10.18
N ALA A 81 -14.33 3.99 -9.73
CA ALA A 81 -12.94 4.38 -9.50
C ALA A 81 -12.32 3.60 -8.33
N GLY A 82 -13.09 3.35 -7.27
CA GLY A 82 -12.72 2.46 -6.16
C GLY A 82 -12.50 1.02 -6.63
N LEU A 83 -13.43 0.46 -7.42
CA LEU A 83 -13.31 -0.88 -8.03
C LEU A 83 -12.14 -0.98 -9.00
N GLY A 84 -11.91 0.04 -9.83
CA GLY A 84 -10.76 0.13 -10.73
C GLY A 84 -9.45 0.19 -9.96
N GLY A 85 -9.38 0.97 -8.88
CA GLY A 85 -8.26 1.00 -7.95
C GLY A 85 -8.04 -0.33 -7.22
N LEU A 86 -9.12 -1.07 -6.95
CA LEU A 86 -9.08 -2.41 -6.32
C LEU A 86 -8.57 -3.47 -7.30
N VAL A 87 -9.04 -3.46 -8.56
CA VAL A 87 -8.57 -4.36 -9.63
C VAL A 87 -7.11 -4.10 -9.97
N LEU A 88 -6.71 -2.83 -10.12
CA LEU A 88 -5.31 -2.45 -10.28
C LEU A 88 -4.49 -2.85 -9.05
N GLY A 89 -5.04 -2.66 -7.85
CA GLY A 89 -4.45 -3.12 -6.60
C GLY A 89 -4.28 -4.64 -6.51
N PHE A 90 -5.14 -5.43 -7.15
CA PHE A 90 -5.02 -6.89 -7.26
C PHE A 90 -4.01 -7.33 -8.34
N ILE A 91 -3.91 -6.60 -9.45
CA ILE A 91 -2.87 -6.83 -10.47
C ILE A 91 -1.49 -6.50 -9.88
N ASP A 92 -1.39 -5.41 -9.13
CA ASP A 92 -0.18 -5.02 -8.38
C ASP A 92 -0.01 -5.77 -7.05
N ALA A 93 -1.01 -6.53 -6.59
CA ALA A 93 -0.93 -7.23 -5.31
C ALA A 93 0.25 -8.21 -5.31
N GLY A 94 0.46 -8.92 -6.42
CA GLY A 94 1.57 -9.87 -6.56
C GLY A 94 2.94 -9.19 -6.52
N THR A 95 3.12 -8.09 -7.25
CA THR A 95 4.38 -7.34 -7.28
C THR A 95 4.65 -6.62 -5.96
N ARG A 96 3.61 -6.05 -5.34
CA ARG A 96 3.69 -5.36 -4.05
C ARG A 96 3.94 -6.31 -2.88
N LEU A 97 3.39 -7.52 -2.93
CA LEU A 97 3.68 -8.58 -1.97
C LEU A 97 5.14 -9.04 -2.09
N LEU A 98 5.61 -9.31 -3.32
CA LEU A 98 7.01 -9.67 -3.57
C LEU A 98 7.97 -8.58 -3.08
N GLY A 99 7.67 -7.31 -3.39
CA GLY A 99 8.42 -6.18 -2.88
C GLY A 99 8.41 -6.10 -1.36
N ALA A 100 7.25 -6.28 -0.71
CA ALA A 100 7.12 -6.25 0.75
C ALA A 100 7.96 -7.32 1.45
N VAL A 101 7.98 -8.54 0.91
CA VAL A 101 8.79 -9.64 1.44
C VAL A 101 10.28 -9.32 1.31
N ILE A 102 10.73 -8.86 0.13
CA ILE A 102 12.13 -8.46 -0.09
C ILE A 102 12.53 -7.31 0.83
N GLY A 103 11.69 -6.28 0.93
CA GLY A 103 11.91 -5.14 1.83
C GLY A 103 11.99 -5.56 3.29
N GLY A 104 11.12 -6.47 3.71
CA GLY A 104 11.10 -7.03 5.07
C GLY A 104 12.36 -7.81 5.40
N PHE A 105 12.92 -8.57 4.44
CA PHE A 105 14.21 -9.26 4.59
C PHE A 105 15.41 -8.31 4.62
N LEU A 106 15.33 -7.17 3.92
CA LEU A 106 16.41 -6.17 3.91
C LEU A 106 16.47 -5.35 5.20
N ALA A 107 15.42 -5.38 6.02
CA ALA A 107 15.34 -4.65 7.28
C ALA A 107 15.43 -5.53 8.54
N SER A 108 15.35 -6.86 8.37
CA SER A 108 15.67 -7.86 9.40
C SER A 108 17.17 -8.10 9.49
#